data_AF-E2AGH3-F1
#
_entry.id   AF-E2AGH3-F1
#
_cell.length_a   1.000
_cell.length_b   1.000
_cell.length_c   1.000
_cell.angle_alpha   90.00
_cell.angle_beta   90.00
_cell.angle_gamma   90.00
#
_symmetry.space_group_name_H-M   'P 1'
#
loop_
_entity.id
_entity.type
_entity.pdbx_description
1 polymer ?
#
loop_
_entity_poly.entity_id
_entity_poly.type
_entity_poly.pdbx_seq_one_letter_code
_entity_poly.pdbx_strand_id
1 'polypeptide(L)'
;MKYIASLCLIIASIVAGSSPFPLSDDTLSPQCQTPECPAIRIKDGTPIILPYPLDCLQYIICKESGLRIVACSTDLIFNKVKDRADPRDRCRCRGCRWKTRGEGGNEETRQTGKQRAR
;
A
#
# COMPACT_ATOMS: atom_id res chain seq x y z
N MET A 1 34.12 53.66 -6.20
CA MET A 1 34.23 53.68 -4.72
C MET A 1 32.92 54.17 -4.12
N LYS A 2 32.19 53.25 -3.47
CA LYS A 2 31.15 53.39 -2.41
C LYS A 2 30.01 52.39 -2.63
N TYR A 3 30.39 51.11 -2.62
CA TYR A 3 29.56 50.04 -2.10
C TYR A 3 29.44 50.27 -0.59
N ILE A 4 28.34 50.88 -0.16
CA ILE A 4 28.04 51.04 1.25
C ILE A 4 26.70 50.35 1.52
N ALA A 5 26.83 49.16 2.08
CA ALA A 5 26.00 48.59 3.13
C ALA A 5 24.49 48.81 3.03
N SER A 6 23.78 47.82 2.49
CA SER A 6 22.47 47.46 3.02
C SER A 6 22.40 45.94 3.17
N LEU A 7 22.97 45.50 4.28
CA LEU A 7 22.73 44.20 4.90
C LEU A 7 21.24 44.10 5.26
N CYS A 8 20.46 43.38 4.46
CA CYS A 8 19.22 42.75 4.91
C CYS A 8 19.25 41.28 4.50
N LEU A 9 20.16 40.53 5.13
CA LEU A 9 19.98 39.12 5.36
C LEU A 9 18.87 38.95 6.41
N ILE A 10 17.63 38.85 5.94
CA ILE A 10 16.49 38.29 6.68
C ILE A 10 15.84 37.33 5.68
N ILE A 11 16.40 36.13 5.51
CA ILE A 11 16.04 34.89 6.21
C ILE A 11 14.53 34.67 6.27
N ALA A 12 14.13 33.49 5.78
CA ALA A 12 12.86 32.81 6.00
C ALA A 12 11.64 33.32 5.22
N SER A 13 11.47 32.76 4.03
CA SER A 13 10.25 32.01 3.75
C SER A 13 10.61 30.84 2.84
N ILE A 14 11.09 29.77 3.47
CA ILE A 14 10.92 28.44 2.90
C ILE A 14 9.40 28.30 2.79
N VAL A 15 8.82 28.62 1.64
CA VAL A 15 7.61 27.92 1.24
C VAL A 15 8.10 26.53 0.94
N ALA A 16 8.20 25.74 2.02
CA ALA A 16 7.98 24.33 1.94
C ALA A 16 6.64 24.26 1.24
N GLY A 17 6.68 23.93 -0.06
CA GLY A 17 5.52 23.45 -0.74
C GLY A 17 5.07 22.26 0.08
N SER A 18 4.15 22.49 1.01
CA SER A 18 3.22 21.50 1.50
C SER A 18 2.38 21.15 0.28
N SER A 19 2.96 20.36 -0.61
CA SER A 19 2.21 19.62 -1.61
C SER A 19 1.18 18.84 -0.81
N PRO A 20 -0.12 19.06 -1.02
CA PRO A 20 -1.12 18.16 -0.48
C PRO A 20 -0.82 16.80 -1.11
N PHE A 21 -0.41 15.84 -0.27
CA PHE A 21 -0.16 14.45 -0.64
C PHE A 21 -1.10 13.97 -1.76
N PRO A 22 -0.61 13.54 -2.93
CA PRO A 22 -0.98 12.22 -3.40
C PRO A 22 -0.10 11.26 -2.61
N LEU A 23 -0.70 10.54 -1.66
CA LEU A 23 -0.03 9.40 -1.04
C LEU A 23 0.03 8.32 -2.12
N SER A 24 0.94 8.49 -3.08
CA SER A 24 1.17 7.54 -4.16
C SER A 24 1.72 6.26 -3.53
N ASP A 25 1.17 5.12 -3.96
CA ASP A 25 1.58 3.76 -3.61
C ASP A 25 3.11 3.50 -3.73
N ASP A 26 3.85 4.39 -4.38
CA ASP A 26 5.31 4.38 -4.56
C ASP A 26 6.13 4.47 -3.26
N THR A 27 5.59 5.03 -2.17
CA THR A 27 6.29 5.04 -0.86
C THR A 27 5.90 3.85 0.03
N LEU A 28 4.94 3.02 -0.42
CA LEU A 28 4.56 1.83 0.33
C LEU A 28 5.56 0.70 0.06
N SER A 29 5.70 -0.20 1.04
CA SER A 29 6.49 -1.43 0.85
C SER A 29 6.04 -2.12 -0.45
N PRO A 30 6.93 -2.76 -1.23
CA PRO A 30 6.56 -3.43 -2.49
C PRO A 30 5.39 -4.43 -2.37
N GLN A 31 5.14 -4.93 -1.16
CA GLN A 31 4.03 -5.85 -0.84
C GLN A 31 2.66 -5.15 -0.74
N CYS A 32 2.66 -3.82 -0.67
CA CYS A 32 1.46 -2.99 -0.53
C CYS A 32 0.99 -2.41 -1.86
N GLN A 33 1.79 -2.56 -2.92
CA GLN A 33 1.48 -2.02 -4.24
C GLN A 33 0.40 -2.86 -4.92
N THR A 34 -0.60 -2.19 -5.48
CA THR A 34 -1.67 -2.85 -6.24
C THR A 34 -1.06 -3.66 -7.39
N PRO A 35 -1.24 -5.00 -7.43
CA PRO A 35 -0.65 -5.83 -8.46
C PRO A 35 -1.30 -5.56 -9.81
N GLU A 36 -0.50 -5.64 -10.86
CA GLU A 36 -1.02 -5.67 -12.22
C GLU A 36 -1.71 -7.01 -12.52
N CYS A 37 -2.71 -6.97 -13.38
CA CYS A 37 -3.34 -8.19 -13.87
C CYS A 37 -2.34 -8.96 -14.74
N PRO A 38 -2.18 -10.28 -14.53
CA PRO A 38 -1.32 -11.08 -15.39
C PRO A 38 -1.84 -11.03 -16.83
N ALA A 39 -0.95 -10.83 -17.80
CA ALA A 39 -1.28 -10.78 -19.23
C ALA A 39 -1.73 -12.13 -19.82
N ILE A 40 -1.86 -13.16 -18.97
CA ILE A 40 -2.38 -14.47 -19.36
C ILE A 40 -3.79 -14.25 -19.91
N ARG A 41 -4.02 -14.74 -21.13
CA ARG A 41 -5.38 -14.72 -21.71
C ARG A 41 -6.29 -15.41 -20.73
N ILE A 42 -7.31 -14.69 -20.27
CA ILE A 42 -8.39 -15.24 -19.47
C ILE A 42 -8.98 -16.39 -20.26
N LYS A 43 -8.60 -17.60 -19.88
CA LYS A 43 -9.03 -18.80 -20.57
C LYS A 43 -10.53 -18.92 -20.33
N ASP A 44 -11.29 -18.97 -21.42
CA ASP A 44 -12.72 -19.27 -21.38
C ASP A 44 -13.60 -18.21 -20.67
N GLY A 45 -13.13 -16.95 -20.56
CA GLY A 45 -13.90 -15.86 -19.93
C GLY A 45 -13.90 -15.89 -18.39
N THR A 46 -13.12 -16.76 -17.76
CA THR A 46 -13.05 -16.88 -16.29
C THR A 46 -12.16 -15.78 -15.68
N PRO A 47 -12.70 -14.82 -14.92
CA PRO A 47 -11.90 -13.73 -14.36
C PRO A 47 -10.86 -14.26 -13.37
N ILE A 48 -9.68 -13.66 -13.38
CA ILE A 48 -8.64 -13.95 -12.39
C ILE A 48 -8.91 -13.09 -11.15
N ILE A 49 -8.93 -13.70 -9.98
CA ILE A 49 -9.18 -13.02 -8.72
C ILE A 49 -7.88 -12.93 -7.92
N LEU A 50 -7.52 -11.73 -7.46
CA LEU A 50 -6.29 -11.47 -6.71
C LEU A 50 -6.61 -10.77 -5.38
N PRO A 51 -5.81 -10.96 -4.32
CA PRO A 51 -5.97 -10.22 -3.08
C PRO A 51 -5.63 -8.74 -3.26
N TYR A 52 -6.39 -7.84 -2.62
CA TYR A 52 -6.02 -6.43 -2.54
C TYR A 52 -4.99 -6.22 -1.42
N PRO A 53 -3.82 -5.62 -1.72
CA PRO A 53 -2.69 -5.58 -0.78
C PRO A 53 -2.87 -4.56 0.35
N LEU A 54 -3.69 -3.53 0.18
CA LEU A 54 -3.91 -2.53 1.23
C LEU A 54 -4.96 -2.99 2.24
N ASP A 55 -6.08 -3.55 1.78
CA ASP A 55 -7.23 -3.88 2.63
C ASP A 55 -7.83 -5.26 2.28
N CYS A 56 -7.92 -6.14 3.27
CA CYS A 56 -8.50 -7.48 3.12
C CYS A 56 -10.03 -7.48 2.94
N LEU A 57 -10.67 -6.34 3.17
CA LEU A 57 -12.08 -6.13 2.83
C LEU A 57 -12.28 -5.93 1.32
N GLN A 58 -11.22 -5.91 0.53
CA GLN A 58 -11.27 -5.73 -0.91
C GLN A 58 -10.48 -6.82 -1.63
N TYR A 59 -10.84 -7.03 -2.88
CA TYR A 59 -10.15 -7.94 -3.79
C TYR A 59 -10.16 -7.38 -5.19
N ILE A 60 -9.30 -7.93 -6.03
CA ILE A 60 -9.07 -7.49 -7.39
C ILE A 60 -9.69 -8.53 -8.33
N ILE A 61 -10.47 -8.06 -9.31
CA ILE A 61 -10.97 -8.84 -10.42
C ILE A 61 -10.25 -8.39 -11.68
N CYS A 62 -9.53 -9.31 -12.30
CA CYS A 62 -8.90 -9.13 -13.59
C CYS A 62 -9.80 -9.65 -14.70
N LYS A 63 -10.17 -8.77 -15.62
CA LYS A 63 -10.93 -9.07 -16.84
C LYS A 63 -10.13 -8.62 -18.07
N GLU A 64 -10.59 -8.96 -19.26
CA GLU A 64 -9.99 -8.47 -20.51
C GLU A 64 -9.96 -6.94 -20.57
N SER A 65 -10.95 -6.28 -19.97
CA SER A 65 -11.02 -4.82 -19.86
C SER A 65 -10.05 -4.22 -18.83
N GLY A 66 -9.24 -5.03 -18.15
CA GLY A 66 -8.31 -4.61 -17.10
C GLY A 66 -8.75 -4.97 -15.67
N LEU A 67 -8.14 -4.27 -14.71
CA LEU A 67 -8.28 -4.48 -13.27
C LEU A 67 -9.49 -3.73 -12.69
N ARG A 68 -10.24 -4.38 -11.80
CA ARG A 68 -11.26 -3.75 -10.96
C ARG A 68 -11.07 -4.15 -9.49
N ILE A 69 -11.09 -3.17 -8.60
CA ILE A 69 -11.12 -3.41 -7.15
C ILE A 69 -12.58 -3.53 -6.72
N VAL A 70 -12.89 -4.57 -5.94
CA VAL A 70 -14.24 -4.90 -5.47
C VAL A 70 -14.21 -5.11 -3.97
N ALA A 71 -15.17 -4.52 -3.27
CA ALA A 71 -15.34 -4.71 -1.84
C ALA A 71 -16.05 -6.04 -1.54
N CYS A 72 -15.61 -6.72 -0.49
CA CYS A 72 -16.37 -7.78 0.16
C CYS A 72 -17.63 -7.21 0.81
N SER A 73 -18.65 -8.06 1.00
CA SER A 73 -19.79 -7.73 1.85
C SER A 73 -19.32 -7.42 3.28
N THR A 74 -20.15 -6.68 4.03
CA THR A 74 -19.87 -6.31 5.43
C THR A 74 -19.40 -7.51 6.25
N ASP A 75 -18.33 -7.31 7.03
CA ASP A 75 -17.70 -8.30 7.91
C ASP A 75 -17.03 -9.52 7.25
N LEU A 76 -16.98 -9.60 5.92
CA LEU A 76 -16.22 -10.63 5.20
C LEU A 76 -14.85 -10.12 4.75
N ILE A 77 -13.87 -11.02 4.68
CA ILE A 77 -12.56 -10.72 4.11
C ILE A 77 -12.24 -11.68 2.96
N PHE A 78 -11.38 -11.23 2.05
CA PHE A 78 -11.00 -12.03 0.89
C PHE A 78 -10.22 -13.28 1.30
N ASN A 79 -10.72 -14.44 0.88
CA ASN A 79 -10.08 -15.74 1.06
C ASN A 79 -9.37 -16.15 -0.23
N LYS A 80 -8.05 -16.00 -0.28
CA LYS A 80 -7.21 -16.41 -1.41
C LYS A 80 -7.28 -17.93 -1.72
N VAL A 81 -7.70 -18.76 -0.76
CA VAL A 81 -7.83 -20.22 -1.00
C VAL A 81 -9.11 -20.53 -1.77
N LYS A 82 -10.15 -19.70 -1.61
CA LYS A 82 -11.48 -19.89 -2.24
C LYS A 82 -11.78 -18.88 -3.33
N ASP A 83 -10.86 -17.94 -3.58
CA ASP A 83 -11.01 -16.80 -4.49
C ASP A 83 -12.30 -16.01 -4.30
N ARG A 84 -12.74 -15.84 -3.04
CA ARG A 84 -13.99 -15.14 -2.69
C ARG A 84 -13.97 -14.60 -1.26
N ALA A 85 -14.95 -13.76 -0.94
CA ALA A 85 -15.21 -13.31 0.42
C ALA A 85 -15.64 -14.49 1.32
N ASP A 86 -15.05 -14.61 2.49
CA ASP A 86 -15.35 -15.64 3.49
C ASP A 86 -15.19 -15.02 4.90
N PRO A 87 -15.80 -15.61 5.94
CA PRO A 87 -15.65 -15.12 7.31
C PRO A 87 -14.18 -15.06 7.77
N ARG A 88 -13.89 -14.07 8.62
CA ARG A 88 -12.51 -13.73 9.06
C ARG A 88 -11.78 -14.88 9.73
N ASP A 89 -12.48 -15.70 10.52
CA ASP A 89 -11.96 -16.88 11.20
C ASP A 89 -11.36 -17.93 10.24
N ARG A 90 -11.72 -17.88 8.97
CA ARG A 90 -11.29 -18.84 7.92
C ARG A 90 -10.26 -18.28 6.97
N CYS A 91 -9.85 -17.04 7.18
CA CYS A 91 -9.03 -16.27 6.24
C CYS A 91 -7.74 -15.79 6.89
N ARG A 92 -6.64 -15.87 6.13
CA ARG A 92 -5.34 -15.31 6.56
C ARG A 92 -5.10 -13.99 5.86
N CYS A 93 -5.57 -12.90 6.47
CA CYS A 93 -5.34 -11.55 5.98
C CYS A 93 -3.86 -11.16 6.14
N ARG A 94 -3.25 -10.67 5.04
CA ARG A 94 -1.88 -10.14 5.03
C ARG A 94 -1.81 -8.71 4.44
N GLY A 95 -2.94 -8.00 4.41
CA GLY A 95 -2.99 -6.64 3.87
C GLY A 95 -2.19 -5.66 4.73
N CYS A 96 -1.61 -4.64 4.11
CA CYS A 96 -0.76 -3.68 4.78
C CYS A 96 -1.48 -2.88 5.88
N ARG A 97 -2.78 -2.60 5.70
CA ARG A 97 -3.61 -1.94 6.73
C ARG A 97 -3.90 -2.85 7.93
N TRP A 98 -3.82 -4.17 7.77
CA TRP A 98 -4.12 -5.13 8.85
C TRP A 98 -3.20 -4.95 10.07
N LYS A 99 -1.95 -4.53 9.86
CA LYS A 99 -0.98 -4.32 10.96
C LYS A 99 -1.44 -3.27 11.98
N THR A 100 -2.40 -2.40 11.66
CA THR A 100 -2.85 -1.31 12.54
C THR A 100 -4.08 -1.64 13.40
N ARG A 101 -4.75 -2.78 13.16
CA ARG A 101 -5.90 -3.25 13.96
C ARG A 101 -5.66 -4.65 14.48
N GLY A 102 -4.82 -4.74 15.52
CA GLY A 102 -4.85 -5.78 16.54
C GLY A 102 -4.75 -7.23 16.08
N GLU A 103 -3.53 -7.75 16.06
CA GLU A 103 -3.19 -9.02 16.72
C GLU A 103 -1.67 -9.06 16.91
N GLY A 104 -1.25 -9.22 18.17
CA GLY A 104 0.15 -9.42 18.52
C GLY A 104 0.64 -10.72 17.88
N GLY A 105 1.45 -10.59 16.83
CA GLY A 105 2.27 -11.65 16.28
C GLY A 105 3.70 -11.15 16.21
N ASN A 106 4.55 -11.66 17.11
CA ASN A 106 6.00 -11.46 17.07
C ASN A 106 6.54 -11.93 15.72
N GLU A 107 6.81 -11.02 14.79
CA GLU A 107 7.72 -11.24 13.67
C GLU A 107 8.11 -9.89 13.08
N GLU A 108 9.13 -9.24 13.65
CA GLU A 108 10.22 -8.62 12.88
C GLU A 108 11.36 -8.17 13.82
N THR A 109 11.86 -9.05 14.68
CA THR A 109 13.23 -8.88 15.20
C THR A 109 14.20 -9.29 14.08
N ARG A 110 14.33 -8.48 13.02
CA ARG A 110 15.40 -8.62 12.02
C ARG A 110 15.68 -7.36 11.22
N GLN A 111 15.52 -6.19 11.85
CA GLN A 111 16.26 -5.00 11.47
C GLN A 111 17.04 -4.46 12.67
N THR A 112 17.89 -5.31 13.26
CA THR A 112 19.16 -4.81 13.80
C THR A 112 20.03 -4.44 12.60
N GLY A 113 19.75 -3.26 12.04
CA GLY A 113 20.76 -2.51 11.32
C GLY A 113 21.95 -2.41 12.26
N LYS A 114 23.01 -3.12 11.90
CA LYS A 114 24.33 -3.07 12.51
C LYS A 114 24.85 -1.65 12.28
N GLN A 115 24.38 -0.69 13.08
CA GLN A 115 24.95 0.65 13.12
C GLN A 115 26.33 0.52 13.73
N ARG A 116 27.30 0.57 12.82
CA ARG A 116 28.73 0.75 13.03
C ARG A 116 28.96 1.81 14.10
N ALA A 117 29.32 1.39 15.31
CA ALA A 117 29.80 2.26 16.36
C ALA A 117 31.33 2.27 16.30
N ARG A 118 31.87 3.46 16.00
CA ARG A 118 33.21 4.02 16.25
C ARG A 118 34.42 3.10 16.10
#